data_AF-J9S650-F1
#
_entry.id   AF-J9S650-F1
#
_cell.length_a   1.000
_cell.length_b   1.000
_cell.length_c   1.000
_cell.angle_alpha   90.00
_cell.angle_beta   90.00
_cell.angle_gamma   90.00
#
_symmetry.space_group_name_H-M   'P 1'
#
loop_
_entity.id
_entity.type
_entity.pdbx_description
1 polymer ?
#
loop_
_entity_poly.entity_id
_entity_poly.type
_entity_poly.pdbx_seq_one_letter_code
_entity_poly.pdbx_strand_id
1 'polypeptide(L)'
;MSVTGPSLVGVPGSVPGHPARRVRTRDARVKYSGIDMTASPKSPNRWSLSIGDLTQAAVFAALIAALGLPGTINIGTSGVPITLQSLGVILAGAVLGPKKGTLAVIIFMVLAIAGLPILSGGRNGLTALSSPTAGYFIGFLPAVIVIGVLTAIMVSTGSTGGKAGSGKYRVLWGIGINALGGIVVLYACGVLGLLIRTDLTVWAAITTNGPFIPGDIAKVVIAALVAAQVHRGRPGLIEPLRPRRAGSVAG
;
A
#
# COMPACT_ATOMS: atom_id res chain seq x y z
N MET A 1 25.57 55.41 56.74
CA MET A 1 25.25 55.78 55.34
C MET A 1 23.84 56.33 55.31
N SER A 2 23.70 57.41 54.56
CA SER A 2 22.63 58.40 54.55
C SER A 2 21.25 57.91 54.03
N VAL A 3 20.20 58.63 54.47
CA VAL A 3 18.87 58.90 53.85
C VAL A 3 17.68 57.92 54.05
N THR A 4 16.88 58.24 55.09
CA THR A 4 15.41 58.52 55.15
C THR A 4 14.45 58.15 54.00
N GLY A 5 13.26 57.60 54.36
CA GLY A 5 12.05 57.39 53.51
C GLY A 5 11.26 58.69 53.23
N PRO A 6 9.89 58.75 53.22
CA PRO A 6 8.82 57.75 53.02
C PRO A 6 7.78 58.21 51.93
N SER A 7 6.64 57.50 51.81
CA SER A 7 5.27 58.03 51.54
C SER A 7 4.49 57.49 50.33
N LEU A 8 3.19 57.40 50.59
CA LEU A 8 2.07 56.83 49.84
C LEU A 8 1.56 57.70 48.66
N VAL A 9 0.59 57.13 47.92
CA VAL A 9 -0.53 57.78 47.20
C VAL A 9 -0.37 58.00 45.68
N GLY A 10 -1.37 57.51 44.91
CA GLY A 10 -1.90 58.25 43.76
C GLY A 10 -2.03 57.51 42.41
N VAL A 11 -3.15 56.84 42.18
CA VAL A 11 -3.81 56.82 40.85
C VAL A 11 -4.89 57.91 40.95
N PRO A 12 -4.96 58.94 40.06
CA PRO A 12 -5.53 58.76 38.72
C PRO A 12 -5.03 59.73 37.61
N GLY A 13 -5.15 59.32 36.36
CA GLY A 13 -4.87 60.18 35.21
C GLY A 13 -5.38 59.60 33.90
N SER A 14 -6.68 59.79 33.64
CA SER A 14 -7.31 59.61 32.34
C SER A 14 -6.69 60.54 31.30
N VAL A 15 -6.05 59.97 30.28
CA VAL A 15 -5.51 60.74 29.14
C VAL A 15 -6.67 61.23 28.26
N PRO A 16 -6.84 62.55 28.05
CA PRO A 16 -7.85 63.09 27.14
C PRO A 16 -7.29 63.22 25.70
N GLY A 17 -8.17 63.02 24.72
CA GLY A 17 -8.04 63.64 23.39
C GLY A 17 -7.38 62.81 22.30
N HIS A 18 -8.03 61.73 21.86
CA HIS A 18 -7.83 61.23 20.49
C HIS A 18 -9.14 61.40 19.71
N PRO A 19 -9.19 62.24 18.66
CA PRO A 19 -10.39 62.36 17.84
C PRO A 19 -10.64 61.03 17.13
N ALA A 20 -11.80 60.43 17.38
CA ALA A 20 -12.25 59.21 16.73
C ALA A 20 -12.39 59.45 15.22
N ARG A 21 -11.36 59.04 14.46
CA ARG A 21 -11.40 59.03 13.00
C ARG A 21 -12.39 57.95 12.57
N ARG A 22 -13.64 58.35 12.28
CA ARG A 22 -14.62 57.48 11.59
C ARG A 22 -14.06 57.12 10.23
N VAL A 23 -13.49 55.92 10.12
CA VAL A 23 -13.26 55.27 8.84
C VAL A 23 -14.65 54.93 8.28
N ARG A 24 -15.12 55.75 7.33
CA ARG A 24 -16.25 55.39 6.48
C ARG A 24 -15.85 54.15 5.68
N THR A 25 -16.30 52.99 6.11
CA THR A 25 -16.32 51.78 5.28
C THR A 25 -17.39 51.96 4.20
N ARG A 26 -17.05 52.72 3.16
CA ARG A 26 -17.76 52.66 1.87
C ARG A 26 -17.02 51.68 0.98
N ASP A 27 -17.80 50.73 0.45
CA ASP A 27 -17.52 49.97 -0.76
C ASP A 27 -16.31 49.02 -0.73
N ALA A 28 -16.51 47.89 -0.04
CA ALA A 28 -15.88 46.63 -0.42
C ALA A 28 -16.91 45.51 -0.43
N ARG A 29 -18.04 45.71 -1.13
CA ARG A 29 -18.89 44.59 -1.57
C ARG A 29 -18.17 43.90 -2.72
N VAL A 30 -17.17 43.09 -2.38
CA VAL A 30 -16.53 42.17 -3.32
C VAL A 30 -17.61 41.25 -3.87
N LYS A 31 -17.83 41.36 -5.18
CA LYS A 31 -18.88 40.67 -5.93
C LYS A 31 -18.51 39.19 -6.09
N TYR A 32 -18.71 38.39 -5.04
CA TYR A 32 -18.77 36.92 -5.15
C TYR A 32 -20.10 36.50 -5.80
N SER A 33 -20.33 36.92 -7.05
CA SER A 33 -21.59 36.72 -7.80
C SER A 33 -21.47 35.64 -8.89
N GLY A 34 -20.45 34.79 -8.81
CA GLY A 34 -20.18 33.77 -9.83
C GLY A 34 -19.76 32.40 -9.29
N ILE A 35 -19.78 32.19 -7.97
CA ILE A 35 -19.65 30.84 -7.43
C ILE A 35 -21.05 30.27 -7.42
N ASP A 36 -21.35 29.47 -8.43
CA ASP A 36 -22.56 28.67 -8.44
C ASP A 36 -22.52 27.72 -7.23
N MET A 37 -23.23 28.10 -6.16
CA MET A 37 -23.34 27.28 -4.94
C MET A 37 -24.08 25.96 -5.21
N THR A 38 -24.65 25.77 -6.40
CA THR A 38 -25.27 24.52 -6.85
C THR A 38 -24.29 23.57 -7.53
N ALA A 39 -23.07 24.02 -7.84
CA ALA A 39 -22.02 23.16 -8.36
C ALA A 39 -21.59 22.17 -7.27
N SER A 40 -22.19 20.99 -7.29
CA SER A 40 -21.80 19.87 -6.45
C SER A 40 -20.30 19.61 -6.65
N PRO A 41 -19.47 19.57 -5.59
CA PRO A 41 -18.04 19.32 -5.75
C PRO A 41 -17.87 18.00 -6.48
N LYS A 42 -17.21 18.05 -7.65
CA LYS A 42 -16.94 16.87 -8.48
C LYS A 42 -16.24 15.85 -7.60
N SER A 43 -16.94 14.77 -7.24
CA SER A 43 -16.41 13.76 -6.33
C SER A 43 -15.06 13.28 -6.86
N PRO A 44 -13.99 13.28 -6.05
CA PRO A 44 -12.69 12.81 -6.52
C PRO A 44 -12.85 11.41 -7.10
N ASN A 45 -12.33 11.23 -8.32
CA ASN A 45 -12.30 9.96 -9.02
C ASN A 45 -11.60 8.93 -8.12
N ARG A 46 -12.32 7.88 -7.69
CA ARG A 46 -11.83 6.79 -6.82
C ARG A 46 -10.65 5.99 -7.39
N TRP A 47 -10.23 6.28 -8.61
CA TRP A 47 -9.07 5.70 -9.30
C TRP A 47 -7.98 6.74 -9.56
N SER A 48 -8.12 7.96 -9.04
CA SER A 48 -7.06 8.95 -9.04
C SER A 48 -5.90 8.42 -8.22
N LEU A 49 -4.74 8.28 -8.86
CA LEU A 49 -3.50 8.00 -8.16
C LEU A 49 -2.95 9.32 -7.63
N SER A 50 -2.86 9.45 -6.32
CA SER A 50 -2.11 10.55 -5.73
C SER A 50 -0.61 10.34 -5.95
N ILE A 51 0.17 11.42 -5.94
CA ILE A 51 1.64 11.34 -5.91
C ILE A 51 2.10 10.45 -4.74
N GLY A 52 1.43 10.54 -3.59
CA GLY A 52 1.72 9.68 -2.44
C GLY A 52 1.51 8.19 -2.71
N ASP A 53 0.48 7.83 -3.48
CA ASP A 53 0.20 6.43 -3.85
C ASP A 53 1.26 5.89 -4.80
N LEU A 54 1.69 6.72 -5.76
CA LEU A 54 2.75 6.40 -6.70
C LEU A 54 4.09 6.21 -5.97
N THR A 55 4.43 7.11 -5.05
CA THR A 55 5.66 6.99 -4.23
C THR A 55 5.65 5.72 -3.39
N GLN A 56 4.53 5.39 -2.75
CA GLN A 56 4.40 4.14 -1.99
C GLN A 56 4.57 2.91 -2.88
N ALA A 57 3.95 2.91 -4.07
CA ALA A 57 4.09 1.83 -5.02
C ALA A 57 5.55 1.69 -5.52
N ALA A 58 6.22 2.79 -5.82
CA ALA A 58 7.62 2.80 -6.26
C ALA A 58 8.57 2.28 -5.17
N VAL A 59 8.38 2.68 -3.90
CA VAL A 59 9.17 2.16 -2.77
C VAL A 59 8.96 0.65 -2.61
N PHE A 60 7.74 0.15 -2.75
CA PHE A 60 7.49 -1.30 -2.71
C PHE A 60 8.04 -2.04 -3.94
N ALA A 61 8.03 -1.43 -5.12
CA ALA A 61 8.70 -1.99 -6.29
C ALA A 61 10.22 -2.13 -6.06
N ALA A 62 10.83 -1.11 -5.45
CA ALA A 62 12.23 -1.14 -5.04
C ALA A 62 12.49 -2.20 -3.95
N LEU A 63 11.57 -2.36 -2.99
CA LEU A 63 11.65 -3.43 -1.97
C LEU A 63 11.60 -4.82 -2.61
N ILE A 64 10.71 -5.04 -3.59
CA ILE A 64 10.63 -6.31 -4.33
C ILE A 64 11.97 -6.58 -5.04
N ALA A 65 12.50 -5.59 -5.76
CA ALA A 65 13.81 -5.71 -6.40
C ALA A 65 14.94 -6.01 -5.40
N ALA A 66 14.98 -5.28 -4.28
CA ALA A 66 15.98 -5.46 -3.22
C ALA A 66 15.94 -6.87 -2.61
N LEU A 67 14.74 -7.43 -2.42
CA LEU A 67 14.56 -8.80 -1.92
C LEU A 67 14.98 -9.88 -2.95
N GLY A 68 15.24 -9.50 -4.20
CA GLY A 68 15.87 -10.37 -5.19
C GLY A 68 17.41 -10.38 -5.13
N LEU A 69 18.04 -9.38 -4.49
CA LEU A 69 19.50 -9.23 -4.46
C LEU A 69 20.26 -10.30 -3.66
N PRO A 70 19.76 -10.84 -2.52
CA PRO A 70 20.46 -11.86 -1.75
C PRO A 70 20.76 -13.16 -2.52
N GLY A 71 20.26 -13.28 -3.76
CA GLY A 71 20.52 -14.42 -4.64
C GLY A 71 19.42 -15.47 -4.57
N THR A 72 19.76 -16.66 -5.06
CA THR A 72 18.83 -17.78 -5.18
C THR A 72 19.44 -19.04 -4.61
N ILE A 73 18.64 -19.84 -3.92
CA ILE A 73 19.04 -21.20 -3.58
C ILE A 73 18.35 -22.13 -4.57
N ASN A 74 19.13 -22.77 -5.45
CA ASN A 74 18.61 -23.74 -6.40
C ASN A 74 18.60 -25.11 -5.72
N ILE A 75 17.42 -25.57 -5.32
CA ILE A 75 17.23 -26.91 -4.74
C ILE A 75 16.48 -27.75 -5.79
N GLY A 76 17.11 -28.81 -6.26
CA GLY A 76 16.54 -29.75 -7.23
C GLY A 76 16.88 -29.45 -8.70
N THR A 77 16.30 -30.24 -9.60
CA THR A 77 16.60 -30.27 -11.05
C THR A 77 15.68 -29.40 -11.90
N SER A 78 14.67 -28.76 -11.29
CA SER A 78 13.62 -28.02 -12.02
C SER A 78 14.03 -26.66 -12.57
N GLY A 79 15.20 -26.14 -12.16
CA GLY A 79 15.67 -24.81 -12.55
C GLY A 79 14.86 -23.66 -11.94
N VAL A 80 14.00 -23.93 -10.95
CA VAL A 80 13.24 -22.88 -10.24
C VAL A 80 13.96 -22.51 -8.93
N PRO A 81 14.38 -21.26 -8.77
CA PRO A 81 15.11 -20.83 -7.58
C PRO A 81 14.20 -20.56 -6.39
N ILE A 82 14.68 -20.87 -5.18
CA ILE A 82 14.12 -20.33 -3.93
C ILE A 82 14.59 -18.89 -3.79
N THR A 83 13.64 -17.97 -3.60
CA THR A 83 13.89 -16.53 -3.51
C THR A 83 13.20 -15.90 -2.31
N LEU A 84 13.75 -14.79 -1.83
CA LEU A 84 13.02 -13.89 -0.91
C LEU A 84 12.14 -12.89 -1.67
N GLN A 85 12.26 -12.81 -2.98
CA GLN A 85 11.56 -11.83 -3.80
C GLN A 85 10.03 -11.97 -3.75
N SER A 86 9.50 -13.19 -3.64
CA SER A 86 8.06 -13.43 -3.46
C SER A 86 7.52 -12.83 -2.16
N LEU A 87 8.35 -12.68 -1.11
CA LEU A 87 7.97 -11.97 0.12
C LEU A 87 7.60 -10.52 -0.17
N GLY A 88 8.35 -9.85 -1.05
CA GLY A 88 8.08 -8.46 -1.45
C GLY A 88 6.71 -8.32 -2.12
N VAL A 89 6.34 -9.29 -2.97
CA VAL A 89 5.03 -9.34 -3.64
C VAL A 89 3.90 -9.54 -2.63
N ILE A 90 4.09 -10.47 -1.68
CA ILE A 90 3.12 -10.71 -0.60
C ILE A 90 2.95 -9.45 0.26
N LEU A 91 4.05 -8.81 0.65
CA LEU A 91 4.05 -7.57 1.42
C LEU A 91 3.36 -6.43 0.67
N ALA A 92 3.58 -6.29 -0.64
CA ALA A 92 2.92 -5.27 -1.45
C ALA A 92 1.39 -5.39 -1.37
N GLY A 93 0.85 -6.59 -1.50
CA GLY A 93 -0.60 -6.84 -1.36
C GLY A 93 -1.08 -6.66 0.08
N ALA A 94 -0.39 -7.24 1.05
CA ALA A 94 -0.80 -7.26 2.46
C ALA A 94 -0.70 -5.89 3.14
N VAL A 95 0.22 -5.04 2.69
CA VAL A 95 0.43 -3.70 3.25
C VAL A 95 -0.33 -2.65 2.44
N LEU A 96 -0.12 -2.57 1.14
CA LEU A 96 -0.64 -1.48 0.31
C LEU A 96 -2.06 -1.73 -0.23
N GLY A 97 -2.55 -2.96 -0.14
CA GLY A 97 -3.85 -3.35 -0.68
C GLY A 97 -3.86 -3.48 -2.21
N PRO A 98 -5.05 -3.58 -2.83
CA PRO A 98 -5.17 -4.03 -4.21
C PRO A 98 -4.71 -2.99 -5.23
N LYS A 99 -4.99 -1.70 -5.02
CA LYS A 99 -4.61 -0.65 -5.99
C LYS A 99 -3.11 -0.41 -6.02
N LYS A 100 -2.56 -0.04 -4.87
CA LYS A 100 -1.14 0.34 -4.72
C LYS A 100 -0.20 -0.86 -4.78
N GLY A 101 -0.59 -2.01 -4.21
CA GLY A 101 0.20 -3.24 -4.30
C GLY A 101 0.34 -3.74 -5.73
N THR A 102 -0.77 -3.73 -6.49
CA THR A 102 -0.73 -4.08 -7.93
C THR A 102 0.12 -3.11 -8.71
N LEU A 103 0.02 -1.80 -8.45
CA LEU A 103 0.87 -0.81 -9.08
C LEU A 103 2.36 -1.05 -8.79
N ALA A 104 2.72 -1.40 -7.55
CA ALA A 104 4.10 -1.71 -7.19
C ALA A 104 4.64 -2.91 -7.98
N VAL A 105 3.85 -3.97 -8.11
CA VAL A 105 4.23 -5.16 -8.90
C VAL A 105 4.32 -4.85 -10.39
N ILE A 106 3.41 -4.05 -10.94
CA ILE A 106 3.47 -3.61 -12.34
C ILE A 106 4.75 -2.81 -12.59
N ILE A 107 5.07 -1.82 -11.74
CA ILE A 107 6.30 -1.03 -11.87
C ILE A 107 7.52 -1.96 -11.85
N PHE A 108 7.58 -2.88 -10.89
CA PHE A 108 8.65 -3.87 -10.79
C PHE A 108 8.77 -4.72 -12.07
N MET A 109 7.65 -5.27 -12.56
CA MET A 109 7.63 -6.11 -13.75
C MET A 109 8.03 -5.34 -15.02
N VAL A 110 7.57 -4.10 -15.18
CA VAL A 110 7.95 -3.25 -16.31
C VAL A 110 9.45 -2.97 -16.31
N LEU A 111 10.03 -2.61 -15.16
CA LEU A 111 11.47 -2.39 -15.02
C LEU A 111 12.27 -3.67 -15.34
N ALA A 112 11.82 -4.82 -14.85
CA ALA A 112 12.42 -6.10 -15.17
C ALA A 112 12.37 -6.41 -16.67
N ILE A 113 11.22 -6.22 -17.32
CA ILE A 113 11.04 -6.46 -18.76
C ILE A 113 11.87 -5.47 -19.59
N ALA A 114 12.04 -4.24 -19.12
CA ALA A 114 12.92 -3.25 -19.74
C ALA A 114 14.42 -3.63 -19.68
N GLY A 115 14.76 -4.73 -19.00
CA GLY A 115 16.09 -5.33 -19.03
C GLY A 115 16.86 -5.21 -17.73
N LEU A 116 16.30 -4.56 -16.70
CA LEU A 116 16.99 -4.44 -15.42
C LEU A 116 17.17 -5.83 -14.76
N PRO A 117 18.39 -6.17 -14.30
CA PRO A 117 18.70 -7.45 -13.67
C PRO A 117 18.25 -7.49 -12.19
N ILE A 118 16.98 -7.19 -11.95
CA ILE A 118 16.39 -7.02 -10.61
C ILE A 118 15.62 -8.26 -10.13
N LEU A 119 15.60 -9.32 -10.93
CA LEU A 119 15.10 -10.62 -10.46
C LEU A 119 16.24 -11.38 -9.78
N SER A 120 15.84 -12.29 -8.90
CA SER A 120 16.78 -13.09 -8.13
C SER A 120 17.74 -13.87 -9.03
N GLY A 121 19.02 -13.86 -8.66
CA GLY A 121 20.09 -14.44 -9.46
C GLY A 121 20.58 -13.53 -10.61
N GLY A 122 20.31 -12.22 -10.54
CA GLY A 122 20.75 -11.24 -11.54
C GLY A 122 19.99 -11.33 -12.86
N ARG A 123 18.78 -11.90 -12.83
CA ARG A 123 17.95 -12.14 -14.01
C ARG A 123 17.11 -10.90 -14.34
N ASN A 124 16.68 -10.78 -15.60
CA ASN A 124 15.72 -9.76 -16.02
C ASN A 124 14.38 -10.39 -16.45
N GLY A 125 13.38 -9.56 -16.71
CA GLY A 125 12.03 -10.01 -17.06
C GLY A 125 11.97 -10.85 -18.34
N LEU A 126 12.77 -10.50 -19.36
CA LEU A 126 12.83 -11.26 -20.61
C LEU A 126 13.40 -12.67 -20.39
N THR A 127 14.49 -12.78 -19.63
CA THR A 127 15.08 -14.07 -19.24
C THR A 127 14.18 -14.90 -18.33
N ALA A 128 13.31 -14.27 -17.54
CA ALA A 128 12.31 -14.98 -16.77
C ALA A 128 11.19 -15.53 -17.66
N LEU A 129 10.68 -14.69 -18.57
CA LEU A 129 9.63 -15.07 -19.50
C LEU A 129 10.06 -16.17 -20.47
N SER A 130 11.33 -16.23 -20.88
CA SER A 130 11.84 -17.28 -21.78
C SER A 130 12.22 -18.59 -21.09
N SER A 131 12.03 -18.71 -19.78
CA SER A 131 12.52 -19.83 -18.96
C SER A 131 11.39 -20.63 -18.28
N PRO A 132 11.69 -21.75 -17.60
CA PRO A 132 10.73 -22.49 -16.77
C PRO A 132 10.07 -21.64 -15.67
N THR A 133 10.66 -20.50 -15.30
CA THR A 133 10.12 -19.61 -14.25
C THR A 133 9.10 -18.58 -14.76
N ALA A 134 8.75 -18.60 -16.05
CA ALA A 134 7.85 -17.62 -16.66
C ALA A 134 6.50 -17.53 -15.93
N GLY A 135 5.95 -18.68 -15.54
CA GLY A 135 4.69 -18.78 -14.80
C GLY A 135 4.71 -18.08 -13.44
N TYR A 136 5.83 -18.14 -12.71
CA TYR A 136 5.96 -17.45 -11.42
C TYR A 136 6.09 -15.94 -11.60
N PHE A 137 6.83 -15.49 -12.61
CA PHE A 137 6.97 -14.06 -12.89
C PHE A 137 5.64 -13.42 -13.28
N ILE A 138 4.88 -14.06 -14.18
CA ILE A 138 3.51 -13.61 -14.53
C ILE A 138 2.58 -13.76 -13.32
N GLY A 139 2.75 -14.82 -12.52
CA GLY A 139 1.97 -15.13 -11.33
C GLY A 139 2.07 -14.10 -10.20
N PHE A 140 3.11 -13.25 -10.17
CA PHE A 140 3.20 -12.16 -9.20
C PHE A 140 2.01 -11.20 -9.28
N LEU A 141 1.48 -10.95 -10.47
CA LEU A 141 0.37 -10.03 -10.68
C LEU A 141 -0.97 -10.56 -10.11
N PRO A 142 -1.47 -11.76 -10.46
CA PRO A 142 -2.67 -12.29 -9.84
C PRO A 142 -2.48 -12.54 -8.33
N ALA A 143 -1.29 -12.96 -7.88
CA ALA A 143 -1.01 -13.14 -6.46
C ALA A 143 -1.20 -11.84 -5.66
N VAL A 144 -0.60 -10.72 -6.08
CA VAL A 144 -0.73 -9.45 -5.36
C VAL A 144 -2.16 -8.91 -5.36
N ILE A 145 -2.90 -9.12 -6.46
CA ILE A 145 -4.30 -8.71 -6.58
C ILE A 145 -5.13 -9.48 -5.55
N VAL A 146 -5.01 -10.81 -5.50
CA VAL A 146 -5.75 -11.65 -4.54
C VAL A 146 -5.44 -11.26 -3.10
N ILE A 147 -4.15 -11.11 -2.75
CA ILE A 147 -3.74 -10.71 -1.40
C ILE A 147 -4.30 -9.33 -1.05
N GLY A 148 -4.15 -8.37 -1.96
CA GLY A 148 -4.59 -7.00 -1.75
C GLY A 148 -6.11 -6.91 -1.57
N VAL A 149 -6.89 -7.55 -2.45
CA VAL A 149 -8.36 -7.53 -2.38
C VAL A 149 -8.84 -8.15 -1.07
N LEU A 150 -8.36 -9.34 -0.73
CA LEU A 150 -8.79 -10.03 0.50
C LEU A 150 -8.35 -9.28 1.76
N THR A 151 -7.16 -8.66 1.74
CA THR A 151 -6.71 -7.80 2.83
C THR A 151 -7.60 -6.58 2.99
N ALA A 152 -7.99 -5.93 1.90
CA ALA A 152 -8.91 -4.80 1.93
C ALA A 152 -10.30 -5.19 2.46
N ILE A 153 -10.80 -6.39 2.12
CA ILE A 153 -12.04 -6.94 2.67
C ILE A 153 -11.91 -7.18 4.18
N MET A 154 -10.83 -7.82 4.62
CA MET A 154 -10.57 -8.10 6.03
C MET A 154 -10.50 -6.82 6.87
N VAL A 155 -9.74 -5.82 6.42
CA VAL A 155 -9.54 -4.56 7.14
C VAL A 155 -10.80 -3.67 7.08
N SER A 156 -11.63 -3.77 6.04
CA SER A 156 -12.89 -3.01 5.98
C SER A 156 -14.01 -3.61 6.83
N THR A 157 -14.05 -4.94 7.01
CA THR A 157 -15.10 -5.62 7.79
C THR A 157 -15.00 -5.36 9.29
N GLY A 158 -13.80 -5.06 9.81
CA GLY A 158 -13.57 -4.77 11.22
C GLY A 158 -13.90 -3.34 11.68
N SER A 159 -14.39 -2.46 10.80
CA SER A 159 -14.77 -1.08 11.14
C SER A 159 -16.11 -1.02 11.89
N THR A 160 -16.14 -1.51 13.13
CA THR A 160 -17.21 -1.21 14.08
C THR A 160 -17.06 0.24 14.54
N GLY A 161 -17.92 1.16 14.06
CA GLY A 161 -17.93 2.56 14.53
C GLY A 161 -17.79 3.67 13.49
N GLY A 162 -17.99 3.40 12.19
CA GLY A 162 -18.22 4.45 11.20
C GLY A 162 -16.99 5.21 10.67
N LYS A 163 -15.77 4.89 11.12
CA LYS A 163 -14.52 5.37 10.51
C LYS A 163 -14.03 4.37 9.46
N ALA A 164 -14.06 4.77 8.19
CA ALA A 164 -13.50 4.00 7.08
C ALA A 164 -12.00 3.73 7.31
N GLY A 165 -11.58 2.47 7.25
CA GLY A 165 -10.16 2.08 7.40
C GLY A 165 -9.68 1.81 8.84
N SER A 166 -10.59 1.64 9.80
CA SER A 166 -10.26 1.41 11.22
C SER A 166 -10.28 -0.06 11.65
N GLY A 167 -10.57 -1.01 10.75
CA GLY A 167 -10.57 -2.42 11.11
C GLY A 167 -9.15 -2.92 11.42
N LYS A 168 -9.01 -3.71 12.47
CA LYS A 168 -7.72 -4.25 12.91
C LYS A 168 -7.27 -5.34 11.94
N TYR A 169 -6.02 -5.30 11.51
CA TYR A 169 -5.41 -6.40 10.76
C TYR A 169 -5.33 -7.64 11.67
N ARG A 170 -5.97 -8.74 11.25
CA ARG A 170 -6.03 -9.99 12.01
C ARG A 170 -4.94 -10.93 11.51
N VAL A 171 -3.85 -11.10 12.27
CA VAL A 171 -2.67 -11.88 11.85
C VAL A 171 -3.03 -13.25 11.29
N LEU A 172 -3.88 -14.01 11.99
CA LEU A 172 -4.25 -15.38 11.57
C LEU A 172 -4.95 -15.40 10.19
N TRP A 173 -5.84 -14.45 9.94
CA TRP A 173 -6.47 -14.29 8.62
C TRP A 173 -5.49 -13.77 7.57
N GLY A 174 -4.58 -12.87 7.97
CA GLY A 174 -3.48 -12.40 7.15
C GLY A 174 -2.60 -13.53 6.65
N ILE A 175 -2.24 -14.49 7.52
CA ILE A 175 -1.48 -15.68 7.14
C ILE A 175 -2.23 -16.48 6.06
N GLY A 176 -3.53 -16.74 6.26
CA GLY A 176 -4.34 -17.47 5.28
C GLY A 176 -4.45 -16.76 3.93
N ILE A 177 -4.67 -15.44 3.95
CA ILE A 177 -4.72 -14.60 2.72
C ILE A 177 -3.38 -14.62 2.00
N ASN A 178 -2.29 -14.46 2.74
CA ASN A 178 -0.93 -14.48 2.20
C ASN A 178 -0.57 -15.86 1.63
N ALA A 179 -1.01 -16.95 2.27
CA ALA A 179 -0.83 -18.32 1.76
C ALA A 179 -1.62 -18.55 0.48
N LEU A 180 -2.87 -18.08 0.42
CA LEU A 180 -3.70 -18.21 -0.77
C LEU A 180 -3.06 -17.50 -1.98
N GLY A 181 -2.65 -16.25 -1.85
CA GLY A 181 -2.04 -15.55 -2.98
C GLY A 181 -0.57 -15.92 -3.22
N GLY A 182 0.23 -15.95 -2.16
CA GLY A 182 1.68 -16.12 -2.22
C GLY A 182 2.15 -17.54 -2.44
N ILE A 183 1.30 -18.54 -2.19
CA ILE A 183 1.61 -19.96 -2.42
C ILE A 183 0.65 -20.53 -3.46
N VAL A 184 -0.66 -20.57 -3.17
CA VAL A 184 -1.61 -21.29 -4.03
C VAL A 184 -1.73 -20.66 -5.42
N VAL A 185 -2.03 -19.36 -5.50
CA VAL A 185 -2.16 -18.66 -6.78
C VAL A 185 -0.81 -18.60 -7.50
N LEU A 186 0.27 -18.32 -6.78
CA LEU A 186 1.60 -18.25 -7.37
C LEU A 186 2.04 -19.60 -7.96
N TYR A 187 1.84 -20.71 -7.25
CA TYR A 187 2.16 -22.05 -7.74
C TYR A 187 1.24 -22.50 -8.85
N ALA A 188 -0.06 -22.13 -8.83
CA ALA A 188 -0.95 -22.41 -9.95
C ALA A 188 -0.40 -21.79 -11.24
N CYS A 189 -0.03 -20.51 -11.21
CA CYS A 189 0.62 -19.84 -12.36
C CYS A 189 1.99 -20.46 -12.69
N GLY A 190 2.79 -20.78 -11.67
CA GLY A 190 4.11 -21.39 -11.82
C GLY A 190 4.08 -22.76 -12.50
N VAL A 191 3.19 -23.65 -12.05
CA VAL A 191 2.96 -24.99 -12.62
C VAL A 191 2.47 -24.89 -14.05
N LEU A 192 1.52 -24.00 -14.34
CA LEU A 192 1.07 -23.76 -15.72
C LEU A 192 2.23 -23.31 -16.62
N GLY A 193 3.08 -22.41 -16.11
CA GLY A 193 4.29 -21.99 -16.83
C GLY A 193 5.27 -23.13 -17.07
N LEU A 194 5.49 -24.00 -16.07
CA LEU A 194 6.35 -25.18 -16.19
C LEU A 194 5.84 -26.13 -17.28
N LEU A 195 4.54 -26.43 -17.29
CA LEU A 195 3.92 -27.32 -18.27
C LEU A 195 3.99 -26.78 -19.70
N ILE A 196 4.01 -25.46 -19.88
CA ILE A 196 4.16 -24.83 -21.20
C ILE A 196 5.64 -24.81 -21.65
N ARG A 197 6.58 -24.77 -20.71
CA ARG A 197 8.01 -24.50 -20.97
C ARG A 197 8.89 -25.75 -20.90
N THR A 198 8.38 -26.86 -20.39
CA THR A 198 9.15 -28.09 -20.13
C THR A 198 8.29 -29.32 -20.44
N ASP A 199 8.93 -30.45 -20.69
CA ASP A 199 8.25 -31.74 -20.93
C ASP A 199 7.88 -32.49 -19.64
N LEU A 200 7.71 -31.77 -18.53
CA LEU A 200 7.32 -32.36 -17.26
C LEU A 200 5.88 -32.83 -17.29
N THR A 201 5.61 -33.96 -16.66
CA THR A 201 4.22 -34.38 -16.38
C THR A 201 3.59 -33.42 -15.37
N VAL A 202 2.25 -33.36 -15.36
CA VAL A 202 1.48 -32.54 -14.38
C VAL A 202 1.92 -32.85 -12.95
N TRP A 203 2.06 -34.13 -12.62
CA TRP A 203 2.50 -34.55 -11.29
C TRP A 203 3.91 -34.04 -10.97
N ALA A 204 4.86 -34.22 -11.89
CA ALA A 204 6.24 -33.76 -11.70
C ALA A 204 6.33 -32.22 -11.55
N ALA A 205 5.54 -31.47 -12.31
CA ALA A 205 5.47 -30.02 -12.22
C ALA A 205 4.92 -29.55 -10.87
N ILE A 206 3.95 -30.25 -10.29
CA ILE A 206 3.43 -29.96 -8.95
C ILE A 206 4.47 -30.28 -7.88
N THR A 207 5.05 -31.49 -7.89
CA THR A 207 5.99 -31.94 -6.85
C THR A 207 7.29 -31.13 -6.82
N THR A 208 7.66 -30.53 -7.95
CA THR A 208 8.78 -29.60 -8.08
C THR A 208 8.73 -28.43 -7.08
N ASN A 209 7.53 -28.02 -6.67
CA ASN A 209 7.35 -26.91 -5.72
C ASN A 209 7.54 -27.33 -4.25
N GLY A 210 7.59 -28.63 -3.96
CA GLY A 210 7.69 -29.16 -2.59
C GLY A 210 8.81 -28.52 -1.75
N PRO A 211 10.06 -28.39 -2.28
CA PRO A 211 11.17 -27.78 -1.55
C PRO A 211 10.96 -26.30 -1.16
N PHE A 212 10.04 -25.60 -1.83
CA PHE A 212 9.80 -24.17 -1.61
C PHE A 212 8.84 -23.90 -0.46
N ILE A 213 8.01 -24.89 -0.12
CA ILE A 213 6.94 -24.79 0.88
C ILE A 213 7.44 -24.32 2.25
N PRO A 214 8.52 -24.89 2.85
CA PRO A 214 8.96 -24.45 4.18
C PRO A 214 9.34 -22.97 4.21
N GLY A 215 10.05 -22.50 3.18
CA GLY A 215 10.44 -21.10 3.04
C GLY A 215 9.24 -20.20 2.78
N ASP A 216 8.26 -20.65 2.00
CA ASP A 216 7.06 -19.87 1.70
C ASP A 216 6.12 -19.77 2.92
N ILE A 217 6.02 -20.80 3.74
CA ILE A 217 5.31 -20.74 5.04
C ILE A 217 5.94 -19.66 5.93
N ALA A 218 7.27 -19.61 6.01
CA ALA A 218 7.95 -18.57 6.77
C ALA A 218 7.63 -17.17 6.21
N LYS A 219 7.65 -17.00 4.88
CA LYS A 219 7.33 -15.72 4.22
C LYS A 219 5.91 -15.24 4.51
N VAL A 220 4.91 -16.12 4.44
CA VAL A 220 3.51 -15.71 4.67
C VAL A 220 3.27 -15.28 6.12
N VAL A 221 3.95 -15.93 7.08
CA VAL A 221 3.94 -15.56 8.49
C VAL A 221 4.63 -14.21 8.71
N ILE A 222 5.86 -14.05 8.19
CA ILE A 222 6.60 -12.79 8.28
C ILE A 222 5.79 -11.65 7.69
N ALA A 223 5.22 -11.84 6.49
CA ALA A 223 4.42 -10.82 5.83
C ALA A 223 3.18 -10.43 6.64
N ALA A 224 2.50 -11.40 7.26
CA ALA A 224 1.33 -11.13 8.10
C ALA A 224 1.70 -10.34 9.37
N LEU A 225 2.83 -10.69 10.00
CA LEU A 225 3.33 -9.96 11.18
C LEU A 225 3.73 -8.53 10.82
N VAL A 226 4.49 -8.34 9.73
CA VAL A 226 4.89 -7.01 9.24
C VAL A 226 3.66 -6.18 8.88
N ALA A 227 2.71 -6.75 8.11
CA ALA A 227 1.48 -6.05 7.75
C ALA A 227 0.68 -5.64 8.98
N ALA A 228 0.58 -6.50 10.00
CA ALA A 228 -0.10 -6.16 11.25
C ALA A 228 0.52 -4.95 11.96
N GLN A 229 1.87 -4.88 12.01
CA GLN A 229 2.57 -3.74 12.61
C GLN A 229 2.35 -2.46 11.80
N VAL A 230 2.43 -2.54 10.47
CA VAL A 230 2.22 -1.37 9.60
C VAL A 230 0.80 -0.84 9.71
N HIS A 231 -0.23 -1.69 9.69
CA HIS A 231 -1.62 -1.27 9.84
C HIS A 231 -1.93 -0.72 11.24
N ARG A 232 -1.21 -1.18 12.27
CA ARG A 232 -1.31 -0.60 13.62
C ARG A 232 -0.69 0.80 13.69
N GLY A 233 0.44 1.03 13.04
CA GLY A 233 1.14 2.33 13.02
C GLY A 233 0.56 3.35 12.02
N ARG A 234 -0.05 2.87 10.92
CA ARG A 234 -0.70 3.70 9.90
C ARG A 234 -2.08 3.14 9.52
N PRO A 235 -3.09 3.32 10.39
CA PRO A 235 -4.48 2.99 10.05
C PRO A 235 -4.94 3.77 8.81
N GLY A 236 -5.77 3.15 7.96
CA GLY A 236 -6.31 3.79 6.76
C GLY A 236 -5.38 3.78 5.54
N LEU A 237 -4.26 3.04 5.56
CA LEU A 237 -3.38 2.90 4.39
C LEU A 237 -4.08 2.25 3.19
N ILE A 238 -5.09 1.39 3.44
CA ILE A 238 -5.89 0.73 2.41
C ILE A 238 -7.26 1.40 2.32
N GLU A 239 -7.61 1.82 1.11
CA GLU A 239 -8.92 2.37 0.81
C GLU A 239 -9.99 1.25 0.78
N PRO A 240 -11.13 1.39 1.50
CA PRO A 240 -12.20 0.37 1.50
C PRO A 240 -12.82 0.13 0.12
N LEU A 241 -13.19 -1.12 -0.16
CA LEU A 241 -13.76 -1.52 -1.47
C LEU A 241 -15.22 -1.07 -1.68
N ARG A 242 -16.01 -0.91 -0.61
CA ARG A 242 -17.44 -0.54 -0.69
C ARG A 242 -17.65 0.94 -0.30
N PRO A 243 -18.30 1.75 -1.16
CA PRO A 243 -18.67 3.11 -0.80
C PRO A 243 -19.63 3.14 0.39
N ARG A 244 -19.47 4.12 1.27
CA ARG A 244 -20.55 4.50 2.20
C ARG A 244 -21.71 4.94 1.32
N ARG A 245 -22.87 4.26 1.39
CA ARG A 245 -24.12 4.91 0.96
C ARG A 245 -24.18 6.18 1.79
N ALA A 246 -24.06 7.34 1.14
CA ALA A 246 -24.41 8.60 1.78
C ALA A 246 -25.80 8.34 2.36
N GLY A 247 -25.91 8.37 3.68
CA GLY A 247 -27.20 8.21 4.32
C GLY A 247 -28.10 9.24 3.68
N SER A 248 -29.22 8.78 3.12
CA SER A 248 -30.37 9.63 2.90
C SER A 248 -30.59 10.32 4.23
N VAL A 249 -30.18 11.58 4.33
CA VAL A 249 -30.60 12.42 5.44
C VAL A 249 -32.12 12.38 5.35
N ALA A 250 -32.74 11.80 6.37
CA ALA A 250 -34.17 11.63 6.44
C ALA A 250 -34.86 12.98 6.16
N GLY A 251 -35.95 12.91 5.40
CA GLY A 251 -36.85 14.04 5.17
C GLY A 251 -37.56 14.47 6.45
#